data_AF-A0A417YZR9-F1
#
_entry.id   AF-A0A417YZR9-F1
#
_cell.length_a   1.000
_cell.length_b   1.000
_cell.length_c   1.000
_cell.angle_alpha   90.00
_cell.angle_beta   90.00
_cell.angle_gamma   90.00
#
_symmetry.space_group_name_H-M   'P 1'
#
loop_
_entity.id
_entity.type
_entity.pdbx_description
1 polymer ?
#
loop_
_entity_poly.entity_id
_entity_poly.type
_entity_poly.pdbx_seq_one_letter_code
_entity_poly.pdbx_strand_id
1 'polypeptide(L)'
;MKSITVDKLKFKKELSVIEQITLKEVLYTWVGGLSKGLENDFFHLQYTVDVFAKMEKTTNDTDLLISGEFYFRYITITEDNRIVIGVLDMNSELKHKIISLEEINNS
;
A
#
# COMPACT_ATOMS: atom_id res chain seq x y z
N MET A 1 -2.40 5.32 -15.73
CA MET A 1 -2.64 4.27 -14.70
C MET A 1 -2.86 2.94 -15.40
N LYS A 2 -2.11 1.88 -15.07
CA LYS A 2 -2.36 0.51 -15.56
C LYS A 2 -3.06 -0.28 -14.45
N SER A 3 -4.29 -0.73 -14.71
CA SER A 3 -4.99 -1.69 -13.85
C SER A 3 -4.50 -3.10 -14.23
N ILE A 4 -3.90 -3.83 -13.29
CA ILE A 4 -3.47 -5.22 -13.50
C ILE A 4 -4.38 -6.13 -12.69
N THR A 5 -4.86 -7.20 -13.33
CA THR A 5 -5.67 -8.23 -12.68
C THR A 5 -4.79 -9.06 -11.74
N VAL A 6 -5.24 -9.19 -10.49
CA VAL A 6 -4.56 -9.86 -9.37
C VAL A 6 -4.11 -11.29 -9.71
N ASP A 7 -4.86 -12.01 -10.55
CA ASP A 7 -4.55 -13.39 -10.98
C ASP A 7 -3.18 -13.59 -11.65
N LYS A 8 -2.52 -12.51 -12.10
CA LYS A 8 -1.18 -12.59 -12.70
C LYS A 8 -0.05 -12.26 -11.72
N LEU A 9 -0.37 -11.82 -10.51
CA LEU A 9 0.62 -11.43 -9.50
C LEU A 9 0.75 -12.54 -8.46
N LYS A 10 1.97 -13.06 -8.30
CA LYS A 10 2.29 -13.98 -7.21
C LYS A 10 2.76 -13.18 -6.02
N PHE A 11 1.99 -13.17 -4.93
CA PHE A 11 2.36 -12.46 -3.70
C PHE A 11 3.32 -13.29 -2.86
N LYS A 12 4.23 -12.60 -2.16
CA LYS A 12 5.08 -13.28 -1.18
C LYS A 12 4.23 -13.77 -0.01
N LYS A 13 4.55 -14.98 0.46
CA LYS A 13 3.91 -15.57 1.64
C LYS A 13 4.45 -14.99 2.95
N GLU A 14 5.66 -14.44 2.92
CA GLU A 14 6.34 -13.82 4.06
C GLU A 14 7.13 -12.61 3.57
N LEU A 15 7.20 -11.58 4.40
CA LEU A 15 8.07 -10.42 4.18
C LEU A 15 9.16 -10.41 5.25
N SER A 16 10.41 -10.25 4.80
CA SER A 16 11.53 -9.97 5.68
C SER A 16 11.34 -8.63 6.42
N VAL A 17 12.05 -8.46 7.52
CA VAL A 17 12.04 -7.19 8.29
C VAL A 17 12.42 -6.00 7.42
N ILE A 18 13.40 -6.18 6.52
CA ILE A 18 13.83 -5.13 5.58
C ILE A 18 12.68 -4.76 4.64
N GLU A 19 12.00 -5.75 4.06
CA GLU A 19 10.85 -5.50 3.18
C GLU A 19 9.72 -4.80 3.92
N GLN A 20 9.42 -5.19 5.16
CA GLN A 20 8.41 -4.50 5.97
C GLN A 20 8.77 -3.04 6.22
N ILE A 21 10.06 -2.73 6.47
CA ILE A 21 10.55 -1.36 6.62
C ILE A 21 10.43 -0.60 5.30
N THR A 22 10.91 -1.17 4.20
CA THR A 22 10.81 -0.57 2.86
C THR A 22 9.38 -0.27 2.46
N LEU A 23 8.42 -1.16 2.75
CA LEU A 23 7.01 -0.90 2.47
C LEU A 23 6.46 0.31 3.25
N LYS A 24 6.86 0.48 4.51
CA LYS A 24 6.49 1.65 5.31
C LYS A 24 7.07 2.93 4.72
N GLU A 25 8.34 2.91 4.32
CA GLU A 25 9.01 4.05 3.70
C GLU A 25 8.37 4.42 2.35
N VAL A 26 8.09 3.43 1.50
CA VAL A 26 7.44 3.66 0.20
C VAL A 26 6.04 4.24 0.38
N LEU A 27 5.26 3.72 1.34
CA LEU A 27 3.97 4.31 1.65
C LEU A 27 4.11 5.75 2.15
N TYR A 28 5.08 6.01 3.02
CA TYR A 28 5.36 7.36 3.53
C TYR A 28 5.74 8.34 2.42
N THR A 29 6.64 7.96 1.52
CA THR A 29 7.03 8.81 0.39
C THR A 29 5.86 9.05 -0.56
N TRP A 30 5.11 8.00 -0.87
CA TRP A 30 3.99 8.09 -1.80
C TRP A 30 2.83 8.94 -1.25
N VAL A 31 2.54 8.83 0.05
CA VAL A 31 1.51 9.63 0.73
C VAL A 31 2.00 11.04 1.06
N GLY A 32 3.27 11.18 1.45
CA GLY A 32 3.92 12.46 1.76
C GLY A 32 4.06 13.39 0.55
N GLY A 33 4.11 12.83 -0.66
CA GLY A 33 3.96 13.58 -1.91
C GLY A 33 2.52 14.02 -2.21
N LEU A 34 1.51 13.35 -1.63
CA LEU A 34 0.09 13.54 -1.95
C LEU A 34 -0.68 14.44 -0.97
N SER A 35 -0.21 14.69 0.25
CA SER A 35 -0.95 15.53 1.20
C SER A 35 -0.09 16.22 2.27
N LYS A 36 -0.05 17.55 2.22
CA LYS A 36 0.18 18.39 3.41
C LYS A 36 -0.99 18.15 4.38
N GLY A 37 -0.73 17.63 5.58
CA GLY A 37 -1.74 17.46 6.63
C GLY A 37 -1.83 16.06 7.27
N LEU A 38 -1.09 15.06 6.79
CA LEU A 38 -1.02 13.72 7.41
C LEU A 38 0.14 13.55 8.40
N GLU A 39 0.62 14.67 8.94
CA GLU A 39 1.84 14.79 9.74
C GLU A 39 1.71 14.18 11.14
N ASN A 40 0.50 13.77 11.57
CA ASN A 40 0.23 13.33 12.94
C ASN A 40 -0.34 11.91 13.09
N ASP A 41 -0.67 11.20 12.01
CA ASP A 41 -1.34 9.88 12.05
C ASP A 41 -0.50 8.79 11.35
N PHE A 42 0.80 8.72 11.61
CA PHE A 42 1.71 7.78 10.94
C PHE A 42 1.45 6.31 11.34
N PHE A 43 0.40 5.78 10.71
CA PHE A 43 0.00 4.42 10.43
C PHE A 43 0.48 3.33 11.39
N HIS A 44 -0.45 2.86 12.22
CA HIS A 44 -0.39 1.55 12.89
C HIS A 44 -0.53 0.43 11.85
N LEU A 45 0.43 0.32 10.92
CA LEU A 45 0.50 -0.83 10.03
C LEU A 45 1.01 -2.02 10.81
N GLN A 46 0.20 -3.07 10.84
CA GLN A 46 0.61 -4.35 11.38
C GLN A 46 0.99 -5.27 10.25
N TYR A 47 2.08 -6.00 10.47
CA TYR A 47 2.44 -7.12 9.62
C TYR A 47 1.48 -8.26 9.89
N THR A 48 0.79 -8.72 8.84
CA THR A 48 -0.10 -9.87 8.91
C THR A 48 0.18 -10.82 7.76
N VAL A 49 -0.06 -12.09 8.03
CA VAL A 49 0.04 -13.17 7.04
C VAL A 49 -1.31 -13.87 7.05
N ASP A 50 -2.06 -13.69 5.98
CA ASP A 50 -3.33 -14.38 5.74
C ASP A 50 -3.19 -15.19 4.45
N VAL A 51 -3.82 -14.78 3.35
CA VAL A 51 -3.58 -15.36 2.02
C VAL A 51 -2.15 -15.06 1.51
N PHE A 52 -1.61 -13.90 1.88
CA PHE A 52 -0.26 -13.44 1.57
C PHE A 52 0.24 -12.50 2.68
N ALA A 53 1.54 -12.22 2.67
CA ALA A 53 2.15 -11.33 3.63
C ALA A 53 1.92 -9.87 3.25
N LYS A 54 1.41 -9.08 4.19
CA LYS A 54 1.02 -7.69 3.94
C LYS A 54 1.25 -6.82 5.18
N MET A 55 1.40 -5.54 4.94
CA MET A 55 1.31 -4.50 5.96
C MET A 55 -0.07 -3.87 5.82
N GLU A 56 -0.96 -4.11 6.78
CA GLU A 56 -2.33 -3.60 6.74
C GLU A 56 -2.64 -2.69 7.91
N LYS A 57 -3.58 -1.77 7.68
CA LYS A 57 -4.07 -0.87 8.72
C LYS A 57 -5.07 -1.62 9.60
N THR A 58 -4.85 -1.61 10.90
CA THR A 58 -5.72 -2.32 11.87
C THR A 58 -6.67 -1.41 12.64
N THR A 59 -6.57 -0.09 12.47
CA THR A 59 -7.43 0.90 13.14
C THR A 59 -8.45 1.52 12.18
N ASN A 60 -9.68 1.71 12.64
CA ASN A 60 -10.78 2.34 11.88
C ASN A 60 -10.81 3.88 11.98
N ASP A 61 -9.92 4.49 12.77
CA ASP A 61 -10.09 5.90 13.19
C ASP A 61 -9.95 6.93 12.06
N THR A 62 -9.15 6.66 11.03
CA THR A 62 -9.00 7.56 9.88
C THR A 62 -8.61 6.76 8.65
N ASP A 63 -9.53 6.46 7.74
CA ASP A 63 -9.13 5.84 6.47
C ASP A 63 -8.18 6.79 5.74
N LEU A 64 -6.98 6.31 5.44
CA LEU A 64 -5.98 7.09 4.71
C LEU A 64 -6.53 7.38 3.33
N LEU A 65 -7.01 8.61 3.18
CA LEU A 65 -7.56 9.12 1.95
C LEU A 65 -6.42 9.41 0.98
N ILE A 66 -6.15 8.44 0.13
CA ILE A 66 -5.23 8.57 -0.99
C ILE A 66 -5.96 9.37 -2.08
N SER A 67 -5.52 10.61 -2.31
CA SER A 67 -5.99 11.44 -3.42
C SER A 67 -7.48 11.81 -3.40
N GLY A 68 -8.15 11.82 -2.24
CA GLY A 68 -9.55 12.25 -2.14
C GLY A 68 -10.60 11.17 -2.42
N GLU A 69 -10.26 10.16 -3.23
CA GLU A 69 -11.23 9.20 -3.81
C GLU A 69 -10.92 7.74 -3.48
N PHE A 70 -9.74 7.45 -2.93
CA PHE A 70 -9.31 6.10 -2.59
C PHE A 70 -8.90 5.99 -1.12
N TYR A 71 -9.23 4.88 -0.50
CA TYR A 71 -8.88 4.57 0.88
C TYR A 71 -7.83 3.47 0.93
N PHE A 72 -6.73 3.70 1.64
CA PHE A 72 -5.69 2.68 1.80
C PHE A 72 -6.21 1.47 2.59
N ARG A 73 -5.88 0.26 2.14
CA ARG A 73 -6.17 -0.98 2.87
C ARG A 73 -4.90 -1.70 3.32
N TYR A 74 -3.98 -1.94 2.39
CA TYR A 74 -2.72 -2.63 2.67
C TYR A 74 -1.66 -2.35 1.61
N ILE A 75 -0.43 -2.68 1.93
CA ILE A 75 0.70 -2.73 1.01
C ILE A 75 1.44 -4.07 1.14
N THR A 76 1.93 -4.60 0.03
CA THR A 76 2.60 -5.90 -0.04
C THR A 76 3.66 -5.90 -1.16
N ILE A 77 4.45 -6.98 -1.20
CA ILE A 77 5.45 -7.24 -2.23
C ILE A 77 5.14 -8.58 -2.91
N THR A 78 5.27 -8.60 -4.23
CA THR A 78 5.17 -9.81 -5.04
C THR A 78 6.48 -10.59 -5.11
N GLU A 79 6.45 -11.84 -5.53
CA GLU A 79 7.64 -12.66 -5.72
C GLU A 79 8.63 -12.06 -6.74
N ASP A 80 8.13 -11.28 -7.71
CA ASP A 80 8.94 -10.51 -8.66
C ASP A 80 9.37 -9.12 -8.12
N ASN A 81 9.33 -8.94 -6.79
CA ASN A 81 9.74 -7.73 -6.06
C ASN A 81 9.02 -6.46 -6.52
N ARG A 82 7.75 -6.57 -6.92
CA ARG A 82 6.90 -5.40 -7.20
C ARG A 82 6.09 -5.03 -5.98
N ILE A 83 6.02 -3.74 -5.72
CA ILE A 83 5.23 -3.20 -4.62
C ILE A 83 3.79 -3.03 -5.10
N VAL A 84 2.85 -3.59 -4.35
CA VAL A 84 1.42 -3.53 -4.63
C VAL A 84 0.70 -2.90 -3.46
N ILE A 85 -0.14 -1.91 -3.73
CA ILE A 85 -1.06 -1.31 -2.76
C ILE A 85 -2.48 -1.77 -3.09
N GLY A 86 -3.18 -2.26 -2.06
CA GLY A 86 -4.62 -2.42 -2.08
C GLY A 86 -5.30 -1.13 -1.59
N VAL A 87 -6.16 -0.55 -2.43
CA VAL A 87 -6.99 0.61 -2.10
C VAL A 87 -8.46 0.29 -2.33
N LEU A 88 -9.33 0.83 -1.50
CA LEU A 88 -10.78 0.80 -1.72
C LEU A 88 -11.18 2.09 -2.43
N ASP A 89 -12.07 2.02 -3.41
CA ASP A 89 -12.70 3.23 -3.94
C ASP A 89 -13.92 3.64 -3.09
N MET A 90 -14.62 4.71 -3.51
CA MET A 90 -15.83 5.20 -2.83
C MET A 90 -16.97 4.17 -2.78
N ASN A 91 -16.95 3.16 -3.65
CA ASN A 91 -17.92 2.06 -3.67
C ASN A 91 -17.46 0.87 -2.80
N SER A 92 -16.36 1.02 -2.06
CA SER A 92 -15.72 -0.05 -1.29
C SER A 92 -15.20 -1.21 -2.16
N GLU A 93 -14.96 -0.98 -3.45
CA GLU A 93 -14.36 -1.99 -4.33
C GLU A 93 -12.84 -2.01 -4.16
N LEU A 94 -12.28 -3.19 -3.87
CA LEU A 94 -10.84 -3.37 -3.72
C LEU A 94 -10.14 -3.31 -5.08
N LYS A 95 -9.36 -2.25 -5.26
CA LYS A 95 -8.49 -2.03 -6.41
C LYS A 95 -7.04 -2.22 -6.01
N HIS A 96 -6.27 -2.76 -6.93
CA HIS A 96 -4.84 -3.00 -6.74
C HIS A 96 -4.05 -2.07 -7.64
N LYS A 97 -3.09 -1.36 -7.05
CA LYS A 97 -2.16 -0.50 -7.78
C LYS A 97 -0.75 -1.04 -7.58
N ILE A 98 -0.04 -1.26 -8.67
CA ILE A 98 1.41 -1.50 -8.63
C ILE A 98 2.08 -0.14 -8.58
N ILE A 99 2.94 0.08 -7.60
CA ILE A 99 3.81 1.24 -7.56
C ILE A 99 5.09 0.88 -8.31
N SER A 100 5.38 1.61 -9.39
CA SER A 100 6.70 1.54 -10.00
C SER A 100 7.68 2.46 -9.27
N LEU A 101 8.96 2.11 -9.27
CA LEU A 101 10.03 2.95 -8.72
C LEU A 101 10.08 4.34 -9.37
N GLU A 102 9.64 4.45 -10.63
CA GLU A 102 9.55 5.71 -11.37
C GLU A 102 8.47 6.66 -10.83
N GLU A 103 7.37 6.13 -10.26
CA GLU A 103 6.33 6.94 -9.61
C GLU A 103 6.81 7.50 -8.26
N ILE A 104 7.74 6.82 -7.60
CA ILE A 104 8.31 7.25 -6.30
C ILE A 104 9.32 8.39 -6.49
N ASN A 105 10.10 8.37 -7.58
CA ASN A 105 11.16 9.36 -7.83
C ASN A 105 10.69 10.67 -8.50
N ASN A 106 9.41 10.78 -8.85
CA ASN A 106 8.84 11.96 -9.53
C ASN A 106 7.78 12.70 -8.67
N SER A 107 7.66 12.42 -7.37
CA SER A 107 6.83 13.17 -6.42
C SER A 107 7.63 14.21 -5.65
#